data_AF-A0A1F9QM07-F1
#
_entry.id   AF-A0A1F9QM07-F1
#
_cell.length_a   1.000
_cell.length_b   1.000
_cell.length_c   1.000
_cell.angle_alpha   90.00
_cell.angle_beta   90.00
_cell.angle_gamma   90.00
#
_symmetry.space_group_name_H-M   'P 1'
#
loop_
_entity.id
_entity.type
_entity.pdbx_description
1 polymer ?
#
loop_
_entity_poly.entity_id
_entity_poly.type
_entity_poly.pdbx_seq_one_letter_code
_entity_poly.pdbx_strand_id
1 'polypeptide(L)'
;MVPGSSTWGAPIAIFFILLVFFFLCAVLVRRPAYLGAVLAASLLLSLVFAATPLHFVLLLLSAGIAFWAVRSIRESLNFSIRIRFFNSLLSGRGYVVLALIIAITSQYYALVNRARGEVNLPTFEISRTAALYLGKLYGHINPDYSFFSSAREMTVDKFIMQNQAPGREAAAIKPVLERGRKQLSVLSGRQLGGGEQMADVFVDLVTRKINDYFAVGMAQSGKASAIPLFLTCVLFLTLLPVATIVSYAGTLFSAVLCGVLLKKGFIKKESKQVQAESLLL
;
A
#
# COMPACT_ATOMS: atom_id res chain seq x y z
N MET A 1 -21.56 1.38 -12.98
CA MET A 1 -21.04 1.05 -11.64
C MET A 1 -22.22 1.02 -10.68
N VAL A 2 -22.39 -0.05 -9.92
CA VAL A 2 -23.42 -0.08 -8.87
C VAL A 2 -22.91 0.75 -7.70
N PRO A 3 -23.62 1.79 -7.24
CA PRO A 3 -23.23 2.55 -6.05
C PRO A 3 -23.01 1.59 -4.88
N GLY A 4 -21.81 1.64 -4.28
CA GLY A 4 -21.45 0.78 -3.14
C GLY A 4 -20.83 -0.58 -3.48
N SER A 5 -20.63 -0.95 -4.74
CA SER A 5 -19.86 -2.17 -5.07
C SER A 5 -18.38 -1.99 -4.69
N SER A 6 -17.79 -2.96 -3.99
CA SER A 6 -16.36 -2.94 -3.63
C SER A 6 -15.49 -2.83 -4.88
N THR A 7 -14.88 -1.66 -5.07
CA THR A 7 -13.95 -1.37 -6.17
C THR A 7 -12.66 -2.19 -6.09
N TRP A 8 -12.42 -2.88 -4.97
CA TRP A 8 -11.25 -3.71 -4.73
C TRP A 8 -11.40 -5.15 -5.23
N GLY A 9 -12.63 -5.64 -5.44
CA GLY A 9 -12.87 -7.03 -5.84
C GLY A 9 -12.22 -7.39 -7.19
N ALA A 10 -12.39 -6.55 -8.20
CA ALA A 10 -11.84 -6.81 -9.53
C ALA A 10 -10.28 -6.74 -9.55
N PRO A 11 -9.62 -5.72 -8.97
CA PRO A 11 -8.16 -5.72 -8.82
C PRO A 11 -7.62 -6.95 -8.09
N ILE A 12 -8.25 -7.38 -7.01
CA ILE A 12 -7.85 -8.58 -6.26
C ILE A 12 -7.97 -9.83 -7.13
N ALA A 13 -9.06 -9.98 -7.88
CA ALA A 13 -9.26 -11.12 -8.77
C ALA A 13 -8.22 -11.15 -9.91
N ILE A 14 -7.95 -10.01 -10.54
CA ILE A 14 -6.91 -9.90 -11.58
C ILE A 14 -5.53 -10.24 -11.00
N PHE A 15 -5.20 -9.70 -9.82
CA PHE A 15 -3.95 -10.00 -9.13
C PHE A 15 -3.80 -11.49 -8.81
N PHE A 16 -4.88 -12.13 -8.35
CA PHE A 16 -4.92 -13.57 -8.11
C PHE A 16 -4.67 -14.37 -9.39
N ILE A 17 -5.35 -14.04 -10.50
CA ILE A 17 -5.17 -14.71 -11.79
C ILE A 17 -3.72 -14.57 -12.27
N LEU A 18 -3.15 -13.37 -12.16
CA LEU A 18 -1.78 -13.08 -12.56
C LEU A 18 -0.77 -13.89 -11.74
N LEU A 19 -0.97 -13.99 -10.42
CA LEU A 19 -0.17 -14.85 -9.54
C LEU A 19 -0.24 -16.32 -9.94
N VAL A 20 -1.44 -16.85 -10.16
CA VAL A 20 -1.63 -18.24 -10.57
C VAL A 20 -0.93 -18.51 -11.90
N PHE A 21 -1.13 -17.62 -12.88
CA PHE A 21 -0.47 -17.72 -14.18
C PHE A 21 1.05 -17.69 -14.04
N PHE A 22 1.60 -16.79 -13.23
CA PHE A 22 3.04 -16.71 -12.97
C PHE A 22 3.58 -18.00 -12.37
N PHE A 23 2.93 -18.55 -11.33
CA PHE A 23 3.36 -19.79 -10.71
C PHE A 23 3.28 -20.98 -11.67
N LEU A 24 2.21 -21.08 -12.46
CA LEU A 24 2.11 -22.10 -13.50
C LEU A 24 3.23 -21.97 -14.52
N CYS A 25 3.52 -20.76 -15.04
CA CYS A 25 4.64 -20.53 -15.95
C CYS A 25 5.99 -20.90 -15.32
N ALA A 26 6.21 -20.56 -14.05
CA ALA A 26 7.44 -20.89 -13.33
C ALA A 26 7.70 -22.40 -13.25
N VAL A 27 6.63 -23.20 -13.08
CA VAL A 27 6.70 -24.67 -13.01
C VAL A 27 6.72 -25.33 -14.41
N LEU A 28 5.86 -24.89 -15.33
CA LEU A 28 5.60 -25.56 -16.60
C LEU A 28 6.64 -25.27 -17.67
N VAL A 29 7.15 -24.03 -17.72
CA VAL A 29 8.09 -23.63 -18.78
C VAL A 29 9.43 -24.28 -18.46
N ARG A 30 9.96 -25.14 -19.33
CA ARG A 30 11.24 -25.82 -19.04
C ARG A 30 12.45 -24.90 -19.17
N ARG A 31 12.49 -24.05 -20.19
CA ARG A 31 13.66 -23.20 -20.46
C ARG A 31 13.52 -21.84 -19.76
N PRO A 32 14.43 -21.47 -18.84
CA PRO A 32 14.36 -20.18 -18.14
C PRO A 32 14.49 -18.99 -19.10
N ALA A 33 15.15 -19.19 -20.25
CA ALA A 33 15.27 -18.17 -21.30
C ALA A 33 13.91 -17.69 -21.82
N TYR A 34 12.91 -18.57 -21.96
CA TYR A 34 11.58 -18.16 -22.40
C TYR A 34 10.87 -17.30 -21.35
N LEU A 35 11.02 -17.62 -20.06
CA LEU A 35 10.48 -16.77 -18.99
C LEU A 35 11.18 -15.41 -18.95
N GLY A 36 12.50 -15.40 -19.11
CA GLY A 36 13.27 -14.15 -19.23
C GLY A 36 12.80 -13.30 -20.41
N ALA A 37 12.55 -13.90 -21.57
CA ALA A 37 12.05 -13.21 -22.75
C ALA A 37 10.64 -12.63 -22.54
N VAL A 38 9.73 -13.39 -21.91
CA VAL A 38 8.38 -12.90 -21.56
C VAL A 38 8.45 -11.74 -20.56
N LEU A 39 9.30 -11.83 -19.53
CA LEU A 39 9.52 -10.74 -18.59
C LEU A 39 10.09 -9.51 -19.30
N ALA A 40 11.09 -9.67 -20.16
CA ALA A 40 11.66 -8.57 -20.95
C ALA A 40 10.61 -7.92 -21.87
N ALA A 41 9.80 -8.72 -22.57
CA ALA A 41 8.71 -8.21 -23.39
C ALA A 41 7.67 -7.42 -22.56
N SER A 42 7.33 -7.92 -21.36
CA SER A 42 6.41 -7.21 -20.46
C SER A 42 6.96 -5.87 -19.95
N LEU A 43 8.27 -5.80 -19.70
CA LEU A 43 8.96 -4.56 -19.33
C LEU A 43 8.93 -3.54 -20.48
N LEU A 44 9.26 -3.99 -21.70
CA LEU A 44 9.23 -3.14 -22.89
C LEU A 44 7.82 -2.61 -23.17
N LEU A 45 6.80 -3.44 -22.98
CA LEU A 45 5.42 -3.00 -23.14
C LEU A 45 5.02 -1.96 -22.08
N SER A 46 5.45 -2.13 -20.83
CA SER A 46 5.16 -1.16 -19.75
C SER A 46 5.81 0.20 -19.98
N LEU A 47 6.98 0.24 -20.62
CA LEU A 47 7.66 1.49 -20.98
C LEU A 47 6.82 2.38 -21.92
N VAL A 48 6.04 1.78 -22.81
CA VAL A 48 5.16 2.53 -23.72
C VAL A 48 4.10 3.31 -22.95
N PHE A 49 3.54 2.72 -21.88
CA PHE A 49 2.45 3.34 -21.12
C PHE A 49 2.93 4.33 -20.06
N ALA A 50 4.08 4.09 -19.42
CA ALA A 50 4.51 4.83 -18.23
C ALA A 50 5.99 5.24 -18.27
N ALA A 51 6.48 5.73 -19.42
CA ALA A 51 7.85 6.24 -19.59
C ALA A 51 8.26 7.35 -18.59
N THR A 52 8.76 6.95 -17.43
CA THR A 52 9.52 7.80 -16.52
C THR A 52 10.80 7.06 -16.15
N PRO A 53 11.95 7.74 -16.03
CA PRO A 53 13.22 7.07 -15.70
C PRO A 53 13.14 6.27 -14.39
N LEU A 54 12.45 6.82 -13.39
CA LEU A 54 12.26 6.13 -12.11
C LEU A 54 11.42 4.85 -12.25
N HIS A 55 10.30 4.90 -13.00
CA HIS A 55 9.49 3.72 -13.28
C HIS A 55 10.30 2.64 -13.98
N PHE A 56 11.15 3.02 -14.95
CA PHE A 56 12.02 2.07 -15.63
C PHE A 56 13.00 1.36 -14.68
N VAL A 57 13.66 2.11 -13.79
CA VAL A 57 14.57 1.53 -12.78
C VAL A 57 13.83 0.58 -11.84
N LEU A 58 12.65 0.98 -11.35
CA LEU A 58 11.83 0.15 -10.46
C LEU A 58 11.29 -1.10 -11.18
N LEU A 59 10.96 -0.99 -12.46
CA LEU A 59 10.57 -2.13 -13.29
C LEU A 59 11.72 -3.11 -13.51
N LEU A 60 12.94 -2.63 -13.79
CA LEU A 60 14.12 -3.50 -13.89
C LEU A 60 14.38 -4.24 -12.57
N LEU A 61 14.26 -3.54 -11.44
CA LEU A 61 14.36 -4.14 -10.12
C LEU A 61 13.28 -5.22 -9.91
N SER A 62 12.02 -4.90 -10.23
CA SER A 62 10.90 -5.84 -10.17
C SER A 62 11.15 -7.09 -11.02
N ALA A 63 11.60 -6.94 -12.26
CA ALA A 63 11.92 -8.06 -13.14
C ALA A 63 13.09 -8.90 -12.62
N GLY A 64 14.12 -8.28 -12.05
CA GLY A 64 15.22 -9.00 -11.39
C GLY A 64 14.73 -9.87 -10.23
N ILE A 65 13.87 -9.31 -9.37
CA ILE A 65 13.25 -10.04 -8.25
C ILE A 65 12.34 -11.17 -8.77
N ALA A 66 11.54 -10.92 -9.81
CA ALA A 66 10.67 -11.94 -10.42
C ALA A 66 11.49 -13.09 -11.03
N PHE A 67 12.59 -12.78 -11.71
CA PHE A 67 13.52 -13.78 -12.23
C PHE A 67 14.13 -14.61 -11.11
N TRP A 68 14.53 -13.97 -10.00
CA TRP A 68 15.03 -14.69 -8.84
C TRP A 68 13.97 -15.58 -8.19
N ALA A 69 12.71 -15.14 -8.16
CA ALA A 69 11.57 -15.94 -7.72
C ALA A 69 11.44 -17.25 -8.53
N VAL A 70 11.50 -17.14 -9.87
CA VAL A 70 11.47 -18.30 -10.77
C VAL A 70 12.63 -19.25 -10.49
N ARG A 71 13.84 -18.70 -10.32
CA ARG A 71 15.02 -19.50 -10.00
C ARG A 71 14.87 -20.26 -8.69
N SER A 72 14.42 -19.59 -7.62
CA SER A 72 14.17 -20.20 -6.31
C SER A 72 13.13 -21.34 -6.38
N ILE A 73 12.01 -21.13 -7.09
CA ILE A 73 10.99 -22.17 -7.29
C ILE A 73 11.59 -23.39 -7.98
N ARG A 74 12.38 -23.18 -9.04
CA ARG A 74 12.98 -24.26 -9.83
C ARG A 74 14.06 -25.02 -9.09
N GLU A 75 14.93 -24.32 -8.38
CA GLU A 75 15.93 -24.95 -7.52
C GLU A 75 15.22 -25.85 -6.49
N SER A 76 14.18 -25.34 -5.84
CA SER A 76 13.37 -26.14 -4.90
C SER A 76 12.67 -27.34 -5.56
N LEU A 77 12.18 -27.21 -6.80
CA LEU A 77 11.60 -28.33 -7.54
C LEU A 77 12.63 -29.42 -7.88
N ASN A 78 13.86 -29.02 -8.22
CA ASN A 78 14.92 -29.94 -8.63
C ASN A 78 15.50 -30.75 -7.46
N PHE A 79 15.57 -30.16 -6.26
CA PHE A 79 16.11 -30.86 -5.07
C PHE A 79 15.11 -31.81 -4.40
N SER A 80 13.83 -31.77 -4.76
CA SER A 80 12.81 -32.56 -4.07
C SER A 80 12.63 -33.96 -4.69
N ILE A 81 13.10 -35.00 -3.99
CA ILE A 81 12.91 -36.41 -4.35
C ILE A 81 11.40 -36.74 -4.50
N ARG A 82 10.55 -36.11 -3.69
CA ARG A 82 9.08 -36.15 -3.80
C ARG A 82 8.58 -34.80 -4.30
N ILE A 83 7.77 -34.79 -5.38
CA ILE A 83 7.22 -33.55 -5.91
C ILE A 83 6.28 -32.92 -4.88
N ARG A 84 6.75 -31.89 -4.18
CA ARG A 84 5.96 -31.06 -3.28
C ARG A 84 5.80 -29.67 -3.89
N PHE A 85 4.99 -29.58 -4.96
CA PHE A 85 4.75 -28.32 -5.70
C PHE A 85 4.47 -27.15 -4.77
N PHE A 86 3.64 -27.36 -3.75
CA PHE A 86 3.29 -26.32 -2.78
C PHE A 86 4.53 -25.73 -2.08
N ASN A 87 5.43 -26.59 -1.57
CA ASN A 87 6.64 -26.13 -0.88
C ASN A 87 7.59 -25.40 -1.84
N SER A 88 7.72 -25.87 -3.08
CA SER A 88 8.56 -25.21 -4.06
C SER A 88 8.00 -23.86 -4.49
N LEU A 89 6.69 -23.75 -4.67
CA LEU A 89 6.03 -22.46 -4.94
C LEU A 89 6.17 -21.49 -3.76
N LEU A 90 6.04 -21.98 -2.52
CA LEU A 90 6.25 -21.18 -1.31
C LEU A 90 7.66 -20.56 -1.25
N SER A 91 8.68 -21.28 -1.71
CA SER A 91 10.08 -20.79 -1.74
C SER A 91 10.23 -19.49 -2.55
N GLY A 92 9.50 -19.33 -3.66
CA GLY A 92 9.55 -18.12 -4.47
C GLY A 92 8.45 -17.10 -4.20
N ARG A 93 7.41 -17.45 -3.44
CA ARG A 93 6.19 -16.65 -3.27
C ARG A 93 6.47 -15.21 -2.84
N GLY A 94 7.32 -15.03 -1.84
CA GLY A 94 7.65 -13.70 -1.31
C GLY A 94 8.24 -12.78 -2.38
N TYR A 95 9.14 -13.32 -3.22
CA TYR A 95 9.76 -12.58 -4.31
C TYR A 95 8.76 -12.22 -5.41
N VAL A 96 7.84 -13.13 -5.78
CA VAL A 96 6.78 -12.82 -6.76
C VAL A 96 5.90 -11.69 -6.26
N VAL A 97 5.44 -11.78 -5.01
CA VAL A 97 4.58 -10.74 -4.40
C VAL A 97 5.30 -9.40 -4.39
N LEU A 98 6.56 -9.37 -3.93
CA LEU A 98 7.35 -8.14 -3.88
C LEU A 98 7.54 -7.53 -5.28
N ALA A 99 7.90 -8.36 -6.28
CA ALA A 99 8.07 -7.90 -7.65
C ALA A 99 6.78 -7.27 -8.21
N LEU A 100 5.63 -7.92 -8.02
CA LEU A 100 4.34 -7.41 -8.51
C LEU A 100 3.94 -6.11 -7.82
N ILE A 101 4.13 -6.00 -6.50
CA ILE A 101 3.81 -4.76 -5.77
C ILE A 101 4.70 -3.62 -6.26
N ILE A 102 6.01 -3.84 -6.45
CA ILE A 102 6.91 -2.82 -6.98
C ILE A 102 6.45 -2.36 -8.36
N ALA A 103 6.08 -3.28 -9.26
CA ALA A 103 5.62 -2.93 -10.60
C ALA A 103 4.30 -2.13 -10.60
N ILE A 104 3.33 -2.54 -9.76
CA ILE A 104 2.04 -1.85 -9.63
C ILE A 104 2.23 -0.45 -9.05
N THR A 105 3.01 -0.34 -7.98
CA THR A 105 3.23 0.93 -7.27
C THR A 105 4.08 1.89 -8.10
N SER A 106 5.06 1.40 -8.87
CA SER A 106 5.84 2.24 -9.78
C SER A 106 4.99 2.80 -10.92
N GLN A 107 4.07 2.00 -11.47
CA GLN A 107 3.12 2.47 -12.49
C GLN A 107 2.15 3.50 -11.91
N TYR A 108 1.65 3.27 -10.69
CA TYR A 108 0.81 4.24 -9.97
C TYR A 108 1.55 5.57 -9.76
N TYR A 109 2.80 5.52 -9.29
CA TYR A 109 3.63 6.71 -9.15
C TYR A 109 3.75 7.49 -10.46
N ALA A 110 4.08 6.81 -11.57
CA ALA A 110 4.21 7.43 -12.87
C ALA A 110 2.90 8.07 -13.36
N LEU A 111 1.75 7.42 -13.09
CA LEU A 111 0.43 7.94 -13.43
C LEU A 111 0.10 9.20 -12.63
N VAL A 112 0.21 9.15 -11.30
CA VAL A 112 -0.10 10.27 -10.41
C VAL A 112 0.82 11.45 -10.68
N ASN A 113 2.12 11.21 -10.89
CA ASN A 113 3.10 12.25 -11.18
C ASN A 113 2.87 12.93 -12.54
N ARG A 114 2.27 12.24 -13.52
CA ARG A 114 1.97 12.81 -14.85
C ARG A 114 0.69 13.63 -14.87
N ALA A 115 -0.29 13.29 -14.06
CA ALA A 115 -1.64 13.83 -14.18
C ALA A 115 -1.84 15.24 -13.56
N ARG A 116 -0.76 16.03 -13.43
CA ARG A 116 -0.66 17.48 -13.12
C ARG A 116 -1.97 18.19 -12.74
N GLY A 117 -2.58 17.82 -11.62
CA GLY A 117 -3.76 18.51 -11.06
C GLY A 117 -5.13 18.11 -11.61
N GLU A 118 -5.23 17.26 -12.65
CA GLU A 118 -6.51 16.77 -13.18
C GLU A 118 -6.99 15.47 -12.54
N VAL A 119 -6.18 14.87 -11.64
CA VAL A 119 -6.63 13.71 -10.87
C VAL A 119 -7.60 14.19 -9.80
N ASN A 120 -8.78 13.59 -9.76
CA ASN A 120 -9.63 13.58 -8.57
C ASN A 120 -8.80 13.05 -7.40
N LEU A 121 -8.25 13.95 -6.60
CA LEU A 121 -7.49 13.58 -5.42
C LEU A 121 -8.45 12.87 -4.46
N PRO A 122 -8.02 11.76 -3.84
CA PRO A 122 -8.79 11.17 -2.77
C PRO A 122 -8.97 12.22 -1.69
N THR A 123 -10.21 12.57 -1.37
CA THR A 123 -10.52 13.32 -0.17
C THR A 123 -10.29 12.41 1.00
N PHE A 124 -9.37 12.79 1.89
CA PHE A 124 -9.10 12.01 3.08
C PHE A 124 -10.15 12.36 4.12
N GLU A 125 -10.95 11.39 4.52
CA GLU A 125 -11.80 11.48 5.71
C GLU A 125 -11.08 10.77 6.85
N ILE A 126 -10.51 11.56 7.77
CA ILE A 126 -9.81 10.99 8.92
C ILE A 126 -10.86 10.57 9.93
N SER A 127 -10.91 9.28 10.26
CA SER A 127 -11.79 8.83 11.33
C SER A 127 -11.38 9.45 12.66
N ARG A 128 -12.35 9.67 13.55
CA ARG A 128 -12.12 10.16 14.92
C ARG A 128 -11.05 9.35 15.65
N THR A 129 -11.09 8.03 15.50
CA THR A 129 -10.11 7.13 16.10
C THR A 129 -8.71 7.37 15.56
N ALA A 130 -8.54 7.50 14.24
CA ALA A 130 -7.25 7.77 13.63
C ALA A 130 -6.69 9.13 14.08
N ALA A 131 -7.52 10.18 14.12
CA ALA A 131 -7.11 11.50 14.59
C ALA A 131 -6.65 11.48 16.06
N LEU A 132 -7.34 10.74 16.93
CA LEU A 132 -6.92 10.58 18.34
C LEU A 132 -5.59 9.84 18.48
N TYR A 133 -5.35 8.80 17.68
CA TYR A 133 -4.06 8.10 17.67
C TYR A 133 -2.93 8.99 17.14
N LEU A 134 -3.16 9.72 16.06
CA LEU A 134 -2.21 10.70 15.54
C LEU A 134 -1.92 11.80 16.56
N GLY A 135 -2.95 12.32 17.23
CA GLY A 135 -2.80 13.31 18.29
C GLY A 135 -1.97 12.79 19.47
N LYS A 136 -2.19 11.54 19.91
CA LYS A 136 -1.37 10.91 20.96
C LYS A 136 0.09 10.75 20.54
N LEU A 137 0.33 10.29 19.31
CA LEU A 137 1.70 10.14 18.79
C LEU A 137 2.39 11.50 18.72
N TYR A 138 1.68 12.51 18.23
CA TYR A 138 2.21 13.88 18.12
C TYR A 138 2.50 14.49 19.49
N GLY A 139 1.61 14.28 20.48
CA GLY A 139 1.82 14.70 21.86
C GLY A 139 3.02 14.02 22.55
N HIS A 140 3.44 12.84 22.09
CA HIS A 140 4.65 12.18 22.58
C HIS A 140 5.93 12.82 22.03
N ILE A 141 5.87 13.36 20.81
CA ILE A 141 7.01 14.04 20.16
C ILE A 141 7.07 15.51 20.60
N ASN A 142 5.91 16.13 20.83
CA ASN A 142 5.79 17.52 21.24
C ASN A 142 4.88 17.65 22.48
N PRO A 143 5.45 17.91 23.68
CA PRO A 143 4.69 17.93 24.94
C PRO A 143 3.61 19.01 24.99
N ASP A 144 3.72 20.08 24.21
CA ASP A 144 2.71 21.15 24.08
C ASP A 144 1.37 20.62 23.54
N TYR A 145 1.37 19.42 22.96
CA TYR A 145 0.21 18.75 22.38
C TYR A 145 -0.28 17.56 23.21
N SER A 146 0.18 17.40 24.44
CA SER A 146 -0.27 16.36 25.37
C SER A 146 -1.78 16.40 25.67
N PHE A 147 -2.43 17.56 25.46
CA PHE A 147 -3.87 17.74 25.58
C PHE A 147 -4.71 16.82 24.66
N PHE A 148 -4.12 16.23 23.61
CA PHE A 148 -4.82 15.23 22.79
C PHE A 148 -5.24 13.99 23.58
N SER A 149 -4.57 13.72 24.70
CA SER A 149 -4.98 12.65 25.61
C SER A 149 -6.29 12.96 26.34
N SER A 150 -6.56 14.23 26.63
CA SER A 150 -7.80 14.71 27.28
C SER A 150 -8.86 15.24 26.30
N ALA A 151 -8.52 15.43 25.03
CA ALA A 151 -9.42 15.95 23.99
C ALA A 151 -10.68 15.09 23.76
N ARG A 152 -10.69 13.82 24.20
CA ARG A 152 -11.83 12.91 24.04
C ARG A 152 -13.07 13.37 24.82
N GLU A 153 -12.87 14.00 25.96
CA GLU A 153 -13.94 14.37 26.91
C GLU A 153 -14.11 15.89 27.05
N MET A 154 -13.21 16.66 26.43
CA MET A 154 -13.17 18.11 26.55
C MET A 154 -13.98 18.78 25.44
N THR A 155 -14.86 19.70 25.83
CA THR A 155 -15.55 20.58 24.88
C THR A 155 -14.64 21.72 24.45
N VAL A 156 -14.96 22.35 23.33
CA VAL A 156 -14.23 23.53 22.82
C VAL A 156 -14.11 24.61 23.89
N ASP A 157 -15.17 24.91 24.62
CA ASP A 157 -15.13 25.92 25.69
C ASP A 157 -14.19 25.54 26.83
N LYS A 158 -14.27 24.29 27.29
CA LYS A 158 -13.37 23.79 28.34
C LYS A 158 -11.91 23.86 27.90
N PHE A 159 -11.63 23.53 26.63
CA PHE A 159 -10.31 23.66 26.04
C PHE A 159 -9.82 25.11 26.01
N ILE A 160 -10.65 26.06 25.59
CA ILE A 160 -10.30 27.48 25.56
C ILE A 160 -10.04 27.99 26.99
N MET A 161 -10.91 27.64 27.94
CA MET A 161 -10.75 28.05 29.34
C MET A 161 -9.44 27.53 29.94
N GLN A 162 -9.12 26.25 29.69
CA GLN A 162 -7.92 25.62 30.22
C GLN A 162 -6.63 26.22 29.64
N ASN A 163 -6.62 26.57 28.35
CA ASN A 163 -5.39 27.01 27.66
C ASN A 163 -5.21 28.52 27.60
N GLN A 164 -6.28 29.33 27.62
CA GLN A 164 -6.20 30.78 27.39
C GLN A 164 -6.67 31.64 28.57
N ALA A 165 -7.36 31.05 29.53
CA ALA A 165 -7.90 31.76 30.68
C ALA A 165 -7.69 31.05 32.03
N PRO A 166 -6.50 30.49 32.33
CA PRO A 166 -6.26 29.97 33.67
C PRO A 166 -6.35 31.12 34.68
N GLY A 167 -7.32 31.05 35.60
CA GLY A 167 -7.47 32.00 36.72
C GLY A 167 -8.04 33.38 36.40
N ARG A 168 -8.74 33.57 35.26
CA ARG A 168 -9.41 34.86 34.95
C ARG A 168 -10.76 35.02 35.66
N GLU A 169 -11.08 36.25 36.06
CA GLU A 169 -12.38 36.64 36.63
C GLU A 169 -13.55 36.41 35.65
N ALA A 170 -14.74 36.12 36.19
CA ALA A 170 -15.94 35.77 35.42
C ALA A 170 -16.31 36.79 34.32
N ALA A 171 -16.03 38.07 34.53
CA ALA A 171 -16.29 39.14 33.57
C ALA A 171 -15.42 39.05 32.31
N ALA A 172 -14.21 38.49 32.40
CA ALA A 172 -13.26 38.37 31.30
C ALA A 172 -13.41 37.06 30.49
N ILE A 173 -14.27 36.12 30.91
CA ILE A 173 -14.38 34.79 30.29
C ILE A 173 -15.10 34.85 28.94
N LYS A 174 -16.24 35.56 28.86
CA LYS A 174 -17.04 35.65 27.63
C LYS A 174 -16.26 36.14 26.40
N PRO A 175 -15.53 37.27 26.44
CA PRO A 175 -14.80 37.74 25.25
C PRO A 175 -13.65 36.81 24.84
N VAL A 176 -13.09 36.03 25.78
CA VAL A 176 -12.05 35.04 25.49
C VAL A 176 -12.64 33.81 24.80
N LEU A 177 -13.77 33.31 25.29
CA LEU A 177 -14.48 32.20 24.67
C LEU A 177 -14.89 32.54 23.23
N GLU A 178 -15.48 33.71 23.01
CA GLU A 178 -15.88 34.14 21.66
C GLU A 178 -14.67 34.25 20.71
N ARG A 179 -13.55 34.82 21.17
CA ARG A 179 -12.33 34.92 20.37
C ARG A 179 -11.72 33.55 20.07
N GLY A 180 -11.67 32.65 21.05
CA GLY A 180 -11.15 31.29 20.90
C GLY A 180 -12.01 30.46 19.95
N ARG A 181 -13.34 30.51 20.08
CA ARG A 181 -14.27 29.86 19.15
C ARG A 181 -14.11 30.41 17.74
N LYS A 182 -13.96 31.73 17.58
CA LYS A 182 -13.74 32.35 16.26
C LYS A 182 -12.44 31.86 15.61
N GLN A 183 -11.34 31.78 16.36
CA GLN A 183 -10.07 31.26 15.86
C GLN A 183 -10.17 29.79 15.43
N LEU A 184 -10.76 28.94 16.27
CA LEU A 184 -10.95 27.52 15.96
C LEU A 184 -11.94 27.31 14.81
N SER A 185 -12.94 28.17 14.67
CA SER A 185 -13.89 28.14 13.56
C SER A 185 -13.21 28.44 12.22
N VAL A 186 -12.31 29.42 12.19
CA VAL A 186 -11.51 29.75 11.00
C VAL A 186 -10.61 28.57 10.60
N LEU A 187 -9.97 27.93 11.57
CA LEU A 187 -9.07 26.79 11.33
C LEU A 187 -9.84 25.55 10.86
N SER A 188 -10.93 25.19 11.52
CA SER A 188 -11.77 24.03 11.16
C SER A 188 -12.62 24.26 9.91
N GLY A 189 -12.90 25.51 9.55
CA GLY A 189 -13.71 25.87 8.38
C GLY A 189 -15.22 25.82 8.62
N ARG A 190 -15.65 25.71 9.88
CA ARG A 190 -17.07 25.75 10.28
C ARG A 190 -17.26 26.58 11.53
N GLN A 191 -18.46 27.10 11.76
CA GLN A 191 -18.77 27.81 13.01
C GLN A 191 -18.83 26.82 14.19
N LEU A 192 -18.25 27.21 15.33
CA LEU A 192 -18.23 26.43 16.57
C LEU A 192 -19.05 27.12 17.66
N GLY A 193 -20.01 26.39 18.23
CA GLY A 193 -20.89 26.83 19.31
C GLY A 193 -20.28 26.75 20.72
N GLY A 194 -19.21 25.97 20.91
CA GLY A 194 -18.50 25.78 22.18
C GLY A 194 -18.82 24.46 22.88
N GLY A 195 -19.99 23.87 22.58
CA GLY A 195 -20.44 22.58 23.11
C GLY A 195 -19.91 21.36 22.35
N GLU A 196 -19.29 21.56 21.19
CA GLU A 196 -18.70 20.50 20.40
C GLU A 196 -17.52 19.84 21.13
N GLN A 197 -17.30 18.56 20.89
CA GLN A 197 -16.14 17.86 21.41
C GLN A 197 -14.90 18.32 20.65
N MET A 198 -13.84 18.66 21.39
CA MET A 198 -12.59 19.15 20.81
C MET A 198 -11.95 18.11 19.88
N ALA A 199 -12.15 16.81 20.16
CA ALA A 199 -11.74 15.73 19.27
C ALA A 199 -12.33 15.84 17.85
N ASP A 200 -13.60 16.21 17.73
CA ASP A 200 -14.27 16.32 16.42
C ASP A 200 -13.76 17.55 15.66
N VAL A 201 -13.59 18.68 16.35
CA VAL A 201 -12.98 19.89 15.77
C VAL A 201 -11.56 19.62 15.27
N PHE A 202 -10.81 18.80 16.00
CA PHE A 202 -9.47 18.40 15.58
C PHE A 202 -9.49 17.48 14.36
N VAL A 203 -10.42 16.52 14.29
CA VAL A 203 -10.63 15.69 13.10
C VAL A 203 -10.85 16.57 11.88
N ASP A 204 -11.72 17.57 11.99
CA ASP A 204 -12.02 18.52 10.90
C ASP A 204 -10.77 19.31 10.50
N LEU A 205 -10.03 19.82 11.49
CA LEU A 205 -8.80 20.61 11.26
C LEU A 205 -7.73 19.78 10.56
N VAL A 206 -7.44 18.56 11.04
CA VAL A 206 -6.43 17.69 10.42
C VAL A 206 -6.88 17.24 9.04
N THR A 207 -8.15 16.85 8.89
CA THR A 207 -8.74 16.48 7.60
C THR A 207 -8.57 17.60 6.58
N ARG A 208 -8.94 18.83 6.96
CA ARG A 208 -8.78 20.00 6.11
C ARG A 208 -7.31 20.29 5.80
N LYS A 209 -6.42 20.29 6.80
CA LYS A 209 -4.99 20.53 6.59
C LYS A 209 -4.34 19.50 5.67
N ILE A 210 -4.72 18.23 5.80
CA ILE A 210 -4.28 17.17 4.88
C ILE A 210 -4.80 17.49 3.48
N ASN A 211 -6.11 17.67 3.31
CA ASN A 211 -6.69 17.93 1.99
C ASN A 211 -6.11 19.20 1.32
N ASP A 212 -5.90 20.28 2.08
CA ASP A 212 -5.27 21.52 1.62
C ASP A 212 -3.82 21.27 1.19
N TYR A 213 -3.04 20.52 1.98
CA TYR A 213 -1.66 20.17 1.63
C TYR A 213 -1.60 19.37 0.32
N PHE A 214 -2.51 18.41 0.15
CA PHE A 214 -2.60 17.61 -1.07
C PHE A 214 -3.06 18.44 -2.28
N ALA A 215 -4.04 19.35 -2.10
CA ALA A 215 -4.55 20.21 -3.17
C ALA A 215 -3.51 21.26 -3.61
N VAL A 216 -2.92 22.00 -2.66
CA VAL A 216 -1.94 23.06 -2.96
C VAL A 216 -0.64 22.47 -3.53
N GLY A 217 -0.17 21.37 -2.95
CA GLY A 217 1.07 20.71 -3.39
C GLY A 217 1.02 20.09 -4.79
N MET A 218 -0.17 20.00 -5.40
CA MET A 218 -0.36 19.57 -6.79
C MET A 218 -0.62 20.76 -7.73
N ALA A 219 -1.35 21.78 -7.27
CA ALA A 219 -1.69 22.96 -8.09
C ALA A 219 -0.49 23.90 -8.34
N GLN A 220 0.44 24.03 -7.39
CA GLN A 220 1.54 24.98 -7.47
C GLN A 220 2.86 24.36 -7.96
N SER A 221 2.90 23.06 -8.26
CA SER A 221 4.17 22.34 -8.38
C SER A 221 4.73 22.35 -9.82
N GLY A 222 5.31 23.49 -10.21
CA GLY A 222 6.37 23.50 -11.25
C GLY A 222 7.66 22.78 -10.80
N LYS A 223 7.77 22.48 -9.50
CA LYS A 223 8.83 21.67 -8.87
C LYS A 223 8.29 20.29 -8.50
N ALA A 224 9.15 19.27 -8.45
CA ALA A 224 8.76 17.90 -8.09
C ALA A 224 8.08 17.86 -6.71
N SER A 225 6.79 17.54 -6.67
CA SER A 225 6.04 17.38 -5.43
C SER A 225 6.38 16.04 -4.78
N ALA A 226 6.52 16.00 -3.44
CA ALA A 226 6.73 14.75 -2.70
C ALA A 226 5.44 13.91 -2.56
N ILE A 227 4.28 14.48 -2.93
CA ILE A 227 2.97 13.87 -2.77
C ILE A 227 2.83 12.54 -3.51
N PRO A 228 3.17 12.42 -4.83
CA PRO A 228 3.05 11.15 -5.53
C PRO A 228 3.89 10.04 -4.91
N LEU A 229 5.08 10.38 -4.39
CA LEU A 229 5.95 9.43 -3.69
C LEU A 229 5.30 8.95 -2.40
N PHE A 230 4.80 9.86 -1.57
CA PHE A 230 4.10 9.52 -0.33
C PHE A 230 2.89 8.62 -0.58
N LEU A 231 2.03 8.96 -1.55
CA LEU A 231 0.88 8.14 -1.92
C LEU A 231 1.29 6.76 -2.42
N THR A 232 2.40 6.68 -3.17
CA THR A 232 2.95 5.40 -3.64
C THR A 232 3.45 4.55 -2.48
N CYS A 233 4.10 5.14 -1.48
CA CYS A 233 4.52 4.44 -0.27
C CYS A 233 3.32 3.91 0.53
N VAL A 234 2.26 4.71 0.69
CA VAL A 234 1.02 4.27 1.35
C VAL A 234 0.38 3.12 0.57
N LEU A 235 0.31 3.22 -0.77
CA LEU A 235 -0.21 2.15 -1.63
C LEU A 235 0.65 0.88 -1.51
N PHE A 236 1.97 1.00 -1.47
CA PHE A 236 2.88 -0.13 -1.27
C PHE A 236 2.61 -0.85 0.05
N LEU A 237 2.53 -0.09 1.15
CA LEU A 237 2.30 -0.62 2.50
C LEU A 237 0.92 -1.27 2.65
N THR A 238 -0.09 -0.78 1.92
CA THR A 238 -1.44 -1.37 1.94
C THR A 238 -1.55 -2.60 1.05
N LEU A 239 -0.90 -2.61 -0.11
CA LEU A 239 -0.90 -3.77 -1.02
C LEU A 239 -0.11 -4.94 -0.45
N LEU A 240 0.96 -4.71 0.31
CA LEU A 240 1.82 -5.77 0.85
C LEU A 240 1.07 -6.84 1.68
N PRO A 241 0.28 -6.50 2.71
CA PRO A 241 -0.48 -7.50 3.48
C PRO A 241 -1.56 -8.18 2.63
N VAL A 242 -2.29 -7.42 1.81
CA VAL A 242 -3.37 -7.96 0.95
C VAL A 242 -2.80 -8.96 -0.05
N ALA A 243 -1.75 -8.58 -0.77
CA ALA A 243 -1.07 -9.43 -1.73
C ALA A 243 -0.46 -10.66 -1.08
N THR A 244 0.05 -10.55 0.16
CA THR A 244 0.57 -11.68 0.92
C THR A 244 -0.53 -12.71 1.18
N ILE A 245 -1.71 -12.30 1.65
CA ILE A 245 -2.84 -13.22 1.87
C ILE A 245 -3.30 -13.86 0.55
N VAL A 246 -3.53 -13.03 -0.48
CA VAL A 246 -3.97 -13.51 -1.80
C VAL A 246 -2.95 -14.47 -2.41
N SER A 247 -1.66 -14.25 -2.18
CA SER A 247 -0.61 -15.13 -2.68
C SER A 247 -0.64 -16.53 -2.07
N TYR A 248 -1.04 -16.69 -0.80
CA TYR A 248 -1.19 -18.02 -0.22
C TYR A 248 -2.30 -18.82 -0.93
N ALA A 249 -3.45 -18.18 -1.18
CA ALA A 249 -4.53 -18.79 -1.94
C ALA A 249 -4.09 -19.12 -3.37
N GLY A 250 -3.41 -18.19 -4.04
CA GLY A 250 -2.88 -18.39 -5.40
C GLY A 250 -1.85 -19.52 -5.48
N THR A 251 -0.95 -19.62 -4.49
CA THR A 251 0.02 -20.72 -4.38
C THR A 251 -0.66 -22.06 -4.19
N LEU A 252 -1.64 -22.17 -3.28
CA LEU A 252 -2.40 -23.39 -3.07
C LEU A 252 -3.13 -23.82 -4.34
N PHE A 253 -3.85 -22.89 -4.97
CA PHE A 253 -4.58 -23.16 -6.21
C PHE A 253 -3.65 -23.61 -7.34
N SER A 254 -2.51 -22.95 -7.51
CA SER A 254 -1.50 -23.33 -8.50
C SER A 254 -0.93 -24.73 -8.23
N ALA A 255 -0.68 -25.08 -6.96
CA ALA A 255 -0.21 -26.41 -6.59
C ALA A 255 -1.24 -27.50 -6.94
N VAL A 256 -2.53 -27.24 -6.69
CA VAL A 256 -3.63 -28.15 -7.07
C VAL A 256 -3.69 -28.32 -8.59
N LEU A 257 -3.64 -27.21 -9.35
CA LEU A 257 -3.63 -27.25 -10.81
C LEU A 257 -2.44 -28.05 -11.35
N CYS A 258 -1.23 -27.82 -10.86
CA CYS A 258 -0.05 -28.60 -11.22
C CYS A 258 -0.25 -30.10 -10.91
N GLY A 259 -0.85 -30.44 -9.76
CA GLY A 259 -1.19 -31.81 -9.41
C GLY A 259 -2.18 -32.46 -10.37
N VAL A 260 -3.22 -31.73 -10.80
CA VAL A 260 -4.20 -32.21 -11.79
C VAL A 260 -3.53 -32.40 -13.16
N LEU A 261 -2.72 -31.46 -13.61
CA LEU A 261 -1.99 -31.55 -14.88
C LEU A 261 -1.03 -32.73 -14.90
N LEU A 262 -0.35 -33.00 -13.79
CA LEU A 262 0.52 -34.17 -13.63
C LEU A 262 -0.29 -35.46 -13.66
N LYS A 263 -1.41 -35.54 -12.92
CA LYS A 263 -2.28 -36.74 -12.88
C LYS A 263 -2.87 -37.09 -14.24
N LYS A 264 -3.19 -36.08 -15.06
CA LYS A 264 -3.71 -36.25 -16.43
C LYS A 264 -2.62 -36.52 -17.48
N GLY A 265 -1.34 -36.52 -17.11
CA GLY A 265 -0.25 -36.79 -18.04
C GLY A 265 0.12 -35.64 -18.98
N PHE A 266 -0.43 -34.43 -18.76
CA PHE A 266 -0.03 -33.24 -19.52
C PHE A 266 1.42 -32.84 -19.25
N ILE A 267 1.96 -33.23 -18.10
CA ILE A 267 3.34 -32.98 -17.68
C ILE A 267 4.02 -34.33 -17.46
N LYS A 268 5.11 -34.59 -18.18
CA LYS A 268 5.98 -35.77 -17.91
C LYS A 268 7.07 -35.40 -16.91
N LYS A 269 7.21 -36.20 -15.85
CA LYS A 269 8.30 -36.10 -14.89
C LYS A 269 9.57 -36.69 -15.51
N GLU A 270 10.58 -35.87 -15.72
CA GLU A 270 11.91 -36.33 -16.11
C GLU A 270 12.74 -36.42 -14.83
N SER A 271 12.81 -37.62 -14.25
CA SER A 271 13.59 -37.86 -13.04
C SER A 271 15.05 -38.10 -13.43
N LYS A 272 15.91 -37.09 -13.26
CA LYS A 272 17.35 -37.35 -13.26
C LYS A 272 17.69 -38.08 -11.97
N GLN A 273 17.99 -39.38 -12.05
CA GLN A 273 18.68 -40.06 -10.95
C GLN A 273 20.06 -39.43 -10.83
N VAL A 274 20.26 -38.60 -9.79
CA VAL A 274 21.59 -38.18 -9.39
C VAL A 274 22.26 -39.43 -8.85
N GLN A 275 23.21 -39.99 -9.59
CA GLN A 275 24.04 -41.11 -9.13
C GLN A 275 24.76 -40.65 -7.86
N ALA A 276 24.29 -41.12 -6.71
CA ALA A 276 24.89 -40.85 -5.40
C ALA A 276 26.22 -41.61 -5.19
N GLU A 277 26.73 -42.29 -6.22
CA GLU A 277 27.92 -43.14 -6.14
C GLU A 277 29.24 -42.36 -5.99
N SER A 278 29.27 -41.05 -6.21
CA SER A 278 30.51 -40.25 -6.09
C SER A 278 30.77 -39.62 -4.71
N LEU A 279 29.96 -39.92 -3.69
CA LEU A 279 30.14 -39.43 -2.31
C LEU A 279 30.52 -40.53 -1.30
N LEU A 280 30.75 -41.76 -1.77
CA LEU A 280 31.21 -42.89 -0.97
C LEU A 280 32.66 -43.31 -1.28
N LEU A 281 33.42 -42.47 -1.99
CA LEU A 281 34.87 -42.59 -2.20
C LEU A 281 35.57 -41.35 -1.62
#